data_AF-A0A0G0QFP8-F1
#
_entry.id   AF-A0A0G0QFP8-F1
#
_cell.length_a   1.000
_cell.length_b   1.000
_cell.length_c   1.000
_cell.angle_alpha   90.00
_cell.angle_beta   90.00
_cell.angle_gamma   90.00
#
_symmetry.space_group_name_H-M   'P 1'
#
loop_
_entity.id
_entity.type
_entity.pdbx_description
1 polymer ?
#
loop_
_entity_poly.entity_id
_entity_poly.type
_entity_poly.pdbx_seq_one_letter_code
_entity_poly.pdbx_strand_id
1 'polypeptide(L)'
;MATSLQSALKVSTLLTPEMRQVILAAIPKLSVTQIQKITTLLLESENQARVILRQKKAKEEEINQQYLKKIKHFFQFGLPIMMRDFEQEDKTKEEVELDGLLSKLENI
;
A
#
# COMPACT_ATOMS: atom_id res chain seq x y z
N MET A 1 34.61 -20.01 9.85
CA MET A 1 34.09 -19.21 10.99
C MET A 1 34.03 -17.73 10.62
N ALA A 2 35.13 -17.05 10.30
CA ALA A 2 35.09 -15.67 9.79
C ALA A 2 34.34 -15.53 8.44
N THR A 3 34.45 -16.55 7.59
CA THR A 3 33.79 -16.64 6.28
C THR A 3 32.26 -16.67 6.34
N SER A 4 31.65 -17.22 7.40
CA SER A 4 30.19 -17.23 7.53
C SER A 4 29.64 -15.83 7.82
N LEU A 5 30.35 -15.05 8.64
CA LEU A 5 29.98 -13.65 8.91
C LEU A 5 30.17 -12.78 7.67
N GLN A 6 31.28 -12.94 6.94
CA GLN A 6 31.52 -12.23 5.67
C GLN A 6 30.40 -12.50 4.65
N SER A 7 30.00 -13.75 4.49
CA SER A 7 28.88 -14.13 3.62
C SER A 7 27.56 -13.51 4.07
N ALA A 8 27.26 -13.53 5.38
CA ALA A 8 26.05 -12.92 5.93
C ALA A 8 26.01 -11.39 5.73
N LEU A 9 27.15 -10.71 5.89
CA LEU A 9 27.28 -9.27 5.65
C LEU A 9 27.10 -8.92 4.17
N LYS A 10 27.57 -9.77 3.25
CA LYS A 10 27.43 -9.52 1.79
C LYS A 10 25.97 -9.51 1.36
N VAL A 11 25.15 -10.41 1.91
CA VAL A 11 23.72 -10.55 1.56
C VAL A 11 22.79 -9.73 2.45
N SER A 12 23.32 -9.05 3.48
CA SER A 12 22.52 -8.22 4.37
C SER A 12 21.88 -7.04 3.63
N THR A 13 20.59 -6.87 3.84
CA THR A 13 19.78 -5.75 3.32
C THR A 13 19.53 -4.69 4.38
N LEU A 14 19.77 -5.02 5.66
CA LEU A 14 19.56 -4.12 6.81
C LEU A 14 20.73 -3.17 7.08
N LEU A 15 21.93 -3.53 6.64
CA LEU A 15 23.14 -2.77 6.94
C LEU A 15 23.53 -1.83 5.80
N THR A 16 23.86 -0.59 6.14
CA THR A 16 24.46 0.34 5.19
C THR A 16 25.83 -0.18 4.73
N PRO A 17 26.31 0.26 3.54
CA PRO A 17 27.66 -0.09 3.10
C PRO A 17 28.74 0.28 4.14
N GLU A 18 28.62 1.43 4.79
CA GLU A 18 29.54 1.90 5.83
C GLU A 18 29.55 0.99 7.05
N MET A 19 28.38 0.62 7.58
CA MET A 19 28.27 -0.31 8.71
C MET A 19 28.87 -1.68 8.37
N ARG A 20 28.67 -2.16 7.14
CA ARG A 20 29.27 -3.42 6.68
C ARG A 20 30.79 -3.34 6.68
N GLN A 21 31.38 -2.25 6.21
CA GLN A 21 32.84 -2.07 6.22
C GLN A 21 33.41 -2.03 7.63
N VAL A 22 32.73 -1.34 8.57
CA VAL A 22 33.14 -1.29 9.98
C VAL A 22 33.15 -2.69 10.59
N ILE A 23 32.11 -3.49 10.36
CA ILE A 23 32.03 -4.86 10.90
C ILE A 23 33.09 -5.75 10.24
N LEU A 24 33.28 -5.65 8.91
CA LEU A 24 34.30 -6.41 8.18
C LEU A 24 35.71 -6.14 8.71
N ALA A 25 36.04 -4.87 8.96
CA ALA A 25 37.33 -4.47 9.53
C ALA A 25 37.54 -4.95 10.97
N ALA A 26 36.45 -5.18 11.72
CA ALA A 26 36.50 -5.70 13.09
C ALA A 26 36.68 -7.21 13.16
N ILE A 27 36.33 -7.98 12.12
CA ILE A 27 36.38 -9.46 12.10
C ILE A 27 37.69 -10.05 12.64
N PRO A 28 38.89 -9.56 12.26
CA PRO A 28 40.15 -10.14 12.74
C PRO A 28 40.35 -10.02 14.26
N LYS A 29 39.65 -9.09 14.91
CA LYS A 29 39.75 -8.82 16.36
C LYS A 29 38.71 -9.59 17.19
N LEU A 30 37.79 -10.31 16.54
CA LEU A 30 36.68 -10.99 17.20
C LEU A 30 37.01 -12.45 17.50
N SER A 31 36.57 -12.92 18.66
CA SER A 31 36.60 -14.34 18.99
C SER A 31 35.57 -15.11 18.17
N VAL A 32 35.77 -16.42 18.06
CA VAL A 32 34.85 -17.32 17.35
C VAL A 32 33.42 -17.20 17.87
N THR A 33 33.24 -17.14 19.20
CA THR A 33 31.92 -16.99 19.83
C THR A 33 31.29 -15.64 19.50
N GLN A 34 32.07 -14.55 19.43
CA GLN A 34 31.56 -13.24 19.03
C GLN A 34 31.11 -13.25 17.56
N ILE A 35 31.93 -13.84 16.68
CA ILE A 35 31.59 -14.00 15.26
C ILE A 35 30.28 -14.77 15.10
N GLN A 36 30.09 -15.87 15.85
CA GLN A 36 28.88 -16.68 15.81
C GLN A 36 27.67 -15.88 16.30
N LYS A 37 27.77 -15.18 17.45
CA LYS A 37 26.68 -14.34 17.97
C LYS A 37 26.25 -13.25 16.98
N ILE A 38 27.21 -12.55 16.38
CA ILE A 38 26.92 -11.50 15.39
C ILE A 38 26.28 -12.10 14.14
N THR A 39 26.78 -13.25 13.67
CA THR A 39 26.20 -13.94 12.50
C THR A 39 24.75 -14.34 12.76
N THR A 40 24.46 -14.95 13.92
CA THR A 40 23.10 -15.35 14.30
C THR A 40 22.17 -14.14 14.39
N LEU A 41 22.59 -13.09 15.10
CA LEU A 41 21.80 -11.86 15.24
C LEU A 41 21.47 -11.24 13.89
N LEU A 42 22.45 -11.18 12.99
CA LEU A 42 22.26 -10.63 11.64
C LEU A 42 21.25 -11.46 10.85
N LEU A 43 21.39 -12.79 10.84
CA LEU A 43 20.49 -13.68 10.11
C LEU A 43 19.05 -13.65 10.66
N GLU A 44 18.89 -13.62 11.98
CA GLU A 44 17.59 -13.50 12.64
C GLU A 44 16.91 -12.17 12.28
N SER A 45 17.66 -11.07 12.36
CA SER A 45 17.15 -9.74 12.01
C SER A 45 16.72 -9.67 10.55
N GLU A 46 17.53 -10.21 9.62
CA GLU A 46 17.19 -10.27 8.18
C GLU A 46 15.96 -11.13 7.91
N ASN A 47 15.78 -12.21 8.66
CA ASN A 47 14.60 -13.07 8.54
C ASN A 47 13.35 -12.33 9.04
N GLN A 48 13.43 -11.69 10.21
CA GLN A 48 12.34 -10.89 10.76
C GLN A 48 11.94 -9.75 9.82
N ALA A 49 12.91 -9.03 9.27
CA ALA A 49 12.66 -7.97 8.29
C ALA A 49 11.93 -8.50 7.04
N ARG A 50 12.34 -9.68 6.53
CA ARG A 50 11.65 -10.34 5.41
C ARG A 50 10.22 -10.73 5.76
N VAL A 51 9.97 -11.24 6.96
CA VAL A 51 8.61 -11.58 7.42
C VAL A 51 7.73 -10.33 7.50
N ILE A 52 8.24 -9.25 8.09
CA ILE A 52 7.52 -7.97 8.19
C ILE A 52 7.20 -7.42 6.80
N LEU A 53 8.16 -7.43 5.87
CA LEU A 53 7.96 -6.98 4.50
C LEU A 53 6.86 -7.78 3.79
N ARG A 54 6.85 -9.11 3.96
CA ARG A 54 5.81 -9.98 3.39
C ARG A 54 4.44 -9.68 3.97
N GLN A 55 4.34 -9.50 5.29
CA GLN A 55 3.09 -9.15 5.95
C GLN A 55 2.57 -7.78 5.50
N LYS A 56 3.46 -6.79 5.36
CA LYS A 56 3.09 -5.46 4.86
C LYS A 56 2.51 -5.54 3.45
N LYS A 57 3.18 -6.25 2.53
CA LYS A 57 2.70 -6.45 1.15
C LYS A 57 1.36 -7.17 1.11
N ALA A 58 1.17 -8.20 1.93
CA ALA A 58 -0.09 -8.93 2.00
C ALA A 58 -1.25 -8.04 2.48
N LYS A 59 -1.02 -7.20 3.51
CA LYS A 59 -2.01 -6.23 4.00
C LYS A 59 -2.34 -5.16 2.97
N GLU A 60 -1.32 -4.64 2.27
CA GLU A 60 -1.51 -3.65 1.21
C GLU A 60 -2.37 -4.22 0.06
N GLU A 61 -2.09 -5.45 -0.36
CA GLU A 61 -2.87 -6.15 -1.38
C GLU A 61 -4.33 -6.39 -0.92
N GLU A 62 -4.53 -6.82 0.33
CA GLU A 62 -5.86 -6.99 0.91
C GLU A 62 -6.67 -5.68 0.88
N ILE A 63 -6.06 -4.58 1.32
CA ILE A 63 -6.68 -3.25 1.33
C ILE A 63 -7.05 -2.84 -0.11
N ASN A 64 -6.14 -3.00 -1.06
CA ASN A 64 -6.39 -2.67 -2.47
C ASN A 64 -7.56 -3.47 -3.04
N GLN A 65 -7.63 -4.78 -2.75
CA GLN A 65 -8.74 -5.62 -3.17
C GLN A 65 -10.08 -5.19 -2.55
N GLN A 66 -10.09 -4.78 -1.27
CA GLN A 66 -11.29 -4.24 -0.63
C GLN A 66 -11.78 -2.96 -1.29
N TYR A 67 -10.87 -2.03 -1.62
CA TYR A 67 -11.22 -0.80 -2.35
C TYR A 67 -11.73 -1.10 -3.76
N LEU A 68 -11.07 -2.00 -4.49
CA LEU A 68 -11.53 -2.41 -5.82
C LEU A 68 -12.93 -3.04 -5.78
N LYS A 69 -13.25 -3.84 -4.76
CA LYS A 69 -14.61 -4.36 -4.56
C LYS A 69 -15.62 -3.24 -4.34
N LYS A 70 -15.30 -2.25 -3.51
CA LYS A 70 -16.18 -1.08 -3.27
C LYS A 70 -16.40 -0.27 -4.56
N ILE A 71 -15.33 0.00 -5.30
CA ILE A 71 -15.40 0.71 -6.58
C ILE A 71 -16.28 -0.07 -7.56
N LYS A 72 -16.03 -1.38 -7.72
CA LYS A 72 -16.83 -2.23 -8.61
C LYS A 72 -18.31 -2.24 -8.19
N HIS A 73 -18.60 -2.34 -6.90
CA HIS A 73 -19.97 -2.28 -6.38
C HIS A 73 -20.63 -0.93 -6.70
N PHE A 74 -19.93 0.18 -6.51
CA PHE A 74 -20.44 1.49 -6.88
C PHE A 74 -20.78 1.57 -8.37
N PHE A 75 -19.87 1.16 -9.26
CA PHE A 75 -20.15 1.18 -10.70
C PHE A 75 -21.28 0.25 -11.14
N GLN A 76 -21.48 -0.88 -10.44
CA GLN A 76 -22.53 -1.84 -10.76
C GLN A 76 -23.92 -1.40 -10.27
N PHE A 77 -24.00 -0.78 -9.09
CA PHE A 77 -25.27 -0.53 -8.42
C PHE A 77 -25.51 0.94 -8.11
N GLY A 78 -24.49 1.66 -7.64
CA GLY A 78 -24.59 3.06 -7.26
C GLY A 78 -24.70 4.00 -8.46
N LEU A 79 -23.81 3.84 -9.45
CA LEU A 79 -23.76 4.72 -10.60
C LEU A 79 -25.07 4.71 -11.42
N PRO A 80 -25.71 3.57 -11.74
CA PRO A 80 -26.98 3.58 -12.47
C PRO A 80 -28.12 4.29 -11.72
N ILE A 81 -28.13 4.22 -10.39
CA ILE A 81 -29.12 4.93 -9.56
C ILE A 81 -28.83 6.42 -9.63
N MET A 82 -27.58 6.82 -9.39
CA MET A 82 -27.15 8.21 -9.46
C MET A 82 -27.45 8.84 -10.83
N MET A 83 -27.20 8.14 -11.94
CA MET A 83 -27.52 8.62 -13.28
C MET A 83 -29.03 8.81 -13.48
N ARG A 84 -29.84 7.88 -12.96
CA ARG A 84 -31.30 7.99 -13.01
C ARG A 84 -31.81 9.19 -12.20
N ASP A 85 -31.24 9.41 -11.02
CA ASP A 85 -31.62 10.51 -10.15
C ASP A 85 -31.30 11.85 -10.83
N PHE A 86 -30.12 11.97 -11.47
CA PHE A 86 -29.79 13.14 -12.29
C PHE A 86 -30.76 13.37 -13.45
N GLU A 87 -31.10 12.31 -14.20
CA GLU A 87 -32.09 12.41 -15.29
C GLU A 87 -33.48 12.84 -14.80
N GLN A 88 -33.89 12.42 -13.60
CA GLN A 88 -35.16 12.83 -13.00
C GLN A 88 -35.11 14.29 -12.53
N GLU A 89 -34.04 14.72 -11.88
CA GLU A 89 -33.86 16.12 -11.48
C GLU A 89 -33.90 17.07 -12.67
N ASP A 90 -33.24 16.72 -13.77
CA ASP A 90 -33.24 17.54 -14.98
C ASP A 90 -34.63 17.64 -15.61
N LYS A 91 -35.38 16.53 -15.71
CA LYS A 91 -36.77 16.55 -16.17
C LYS A 91 -37.67 17.42 -15.29
N THR A 92 -37.50 17.33 -13.97
CA THR A 92 -38.32 18.11 -13.03
C THR A 92 -38.05 19.60 -13.18
N LYS A 93 -36.80 20.01 -13.44
CA LYS A 93 -36.45 21.40 -13.70
C LYS A 93 -37.04 21.89 -15.03
N GLU A 94 -36.95 21.09 -16.09
CA GLU A 94 -37.54 21.41 -17.39
C GLU A 94 -39.06 21.59 -17.30
N GLU A 95 -39.76 20.70 -16.60
CA GLU A 95 -41.21 20.80 -16.36
C GLU A 95 -41.59 22.09 -15.62
N VAL A 96 -40.85 22.45 -14.56
CA VAL A 96 -41.09 23.68 -13.81
C VAL A 96 -40.85 24.94 -14.66
N GLU A 97 -39.83 24.94 -15.53
CA GLU A 97 -39.58 26.05 -16.44
C GLU A 97 -40.67 26.18 -17.51
N LEU A 98 -41.14 25.06 -18.06
CA LEU A 98 -42.26 25.02 -19.00
C LEU A 98 -43.56 25.55 -18.39
N ASP A 99 -43.92 25.12 -17.18
CA ASP A 99 -45.08 25.62 -16.45
C ASP A 99 -44.96 27.13 -16.18
N GLY A 100 -43.76 27.60 -15.83
CA GLY A 100 -43.47 29.02 -15.67
C GLY A 100 -43.62 29.85 -16.95
N LEU A 101 -43.33 29.27 -18.12
CA LEU A 101 -43.53 29.91 -19.43
C LEU A 101 -45.01 29.91 -19.84
N LEU A 102 -45.72 28.81 -19.62
CA LEU A 102 -47.15 28.69 -19.90
C LEU A 102 -47.97 29.69 -19.05
N SER A 103 -47.67 29.79 -17.75
CA SER A 103 -48.34 30.77 -16.86
C SER A 103 -48.09 32.23 -17.28
N LYS A 104 -46.94 32.53 -17.88
CA LYS A 104 -46.68 33.86 -18.45
C LYS A 104 -47.47 34.11 -19.73
N LEU A 105 -47.70 33.08 -20.55
CA LEU A 105 -48.51 33.17 -21.77
C LEU A 105 -50.00 33.33 -21.46
N GLU A 106 -50.52 32.68 -20.41
CA GLU A 106 -51.93 32.81 -20.00
C GLU A 106 -52.27 34.15 -19.35
N ASN A 107 -51.27 34.88 -18.83
CA ASN A 107 -51.43 36.21 -18.24
C ASN A 107 -51.20 37.36 -19.24
N ILE A 108 -51.13 37.06 -20.55
CA ILE A 108 -51.03 38.02 -21.66
C ILE A 108 -52.33 37.97 -22.47
#